data_AF-K1TWY5-F1
#
_entry.id   AF-K1TWY5-F1
#
_cell.length_a   1.000
_cell.length_b   1.000
_cell.length_c   1.000
_cell.angle_alpha   90.00
_cell.angle_beta   90.00
_cell.angle_gamma   90.00
#
_symmetry.space_group_name_H-M   'P 1'
#
loop_
_entity.id
_entity.type
_entity.pdbx_description
1 polymer ?
#
loop_
_entity_poly.entity_id
_entity_poly.type
_entity_poly.pdbx_seq_one_letter_code
_entity_poly.pdbx_strand_id
1 'polypeptide(L)'
;MTKGKFGIHGGQFVPETLMNAINEFEEAYNRYKDDPEFVAELDTLMREYAGRPSLLYYAEKMTKDLGGAKIYLKREDLNHTGSHKLNNCLGQCLLAKRMGKTRVIAETGAGQHGVATATVAALLGLECEI
;
A
#
# COMPACT_ATOMS: atom_id res chain seq x y z
N MET A 1 23.33 1.55 13.68
CA MET A 1 22.64 2.17 12.52
C MET A 1 21.66 3.20 13.06
N THR A 2 21.59 4.39 12.48
CA THR A 2 20.60 5.41 12.87
C THR A 2 19.21 4.94 12.45
N LYS A 3 18.22 5.01 13.36
CA LYS A 3 16.85 4.53 13.12
C LYS A 3 16.26 5.18 11.85
N GLY A 4 15.70 4.37 10.95
CA GLY A 4 15.06 4.84 9.71
C GLY A 4 15.99 5.37 8.60
N LYS A 5 17.32 5.22 8.71
CA LYS A 5 18.27 5.65 7.67
C LYS A 5 18.81 4.51 6.81
N PHE A 6 18.92 4.77 5.51
CA PHE A 6 19.62 3.94 4.53
C PHE A 6 20.85 4.71 4.03
N GLY A 7 22.01 4.43 4.63
CA GLY A 7 23.22 5.24 4.41
C GLY A 7 23.03 6.68 4.87
N ILE A 8 23.16 7.64 3.97
CA ILE A 8 22.93 9.06 4.24
C ILE A 8 21.46 9.50 4.06
N HIS A 9 20.61 8.64 3.50
CA HIS A 9 19.22 8.96 3.14
C HIS A 9 18.21 8.47 4.19
N GLY A 10 17.03 9.07 4.23
CA GLY A 10 15.97 8.74 5.19
C GLY A 10 16.14 9.41 6.55
N GLY A 11 15.56 8.83 7.60
CA GLY A 11 15.39 9.46 8.90
C GLY A 11 14.10 10.27 9.00
N GLN A 12 13.92 10.93 10.15
CA GLN A 12 12.71 11.69 10.49
C GLN A 12 13.08 13.17 10.64
N PHE A 13 12.69 13.99 9.67
CA PHE A 13 12.89 15.46 9.67
C PHE A 13 11.53 16.14 9.77
N VAL A 14 10.91 16.02 10.95
CA VAL A 14 9.52 16.41 11.20
C VAL A 14 9.44 17.26 12.48
N PRO A 15 8.40 18.08 12.65
CA PRO A 15 8.16 18.78 13.91
C PRO A 15 7.97 17.81 15.08
N GLU A 16 8.46 18.23 16.26
CA GLU A 16 8.33 17.46 17.52
C GLU A 16 6.89 17.03 17.82
N THR A 17 5.92 17.87 17.46
CA THR A 17 4.49 17.61 17.67
C THR A 17 3.97 16.36 16.96
N LEU A 18 4.69 15.84 15.94
CA LEU A 18 4.32 14.61 15.22
C LEU A 18 5.03 13.37 15.74
N MET A 19 6.07 13.51 16.57
CA MET A 19 6.93 12.38 16.96
C MET A 19 6.16 11.29 17.71
N ASN A 20 5.21 11.66 18.58
CA ASN A 20 4.38 10.69 19.29
C ASN A 20 3.56 9.82 18.33
N ALA A 21 2.90 10.43 17.33
CA ALA A 21 2.08 9.71 16.36
C ALA A 21 2.94 8.79 15.46
N ILE A 22 4.13 9.23 15.09
CA ILE A 22 5.06 8.45 14.26
C ILE A 22 5.61 7.25 15.04
N ASN A 23 5.98 7.44 16.31
CA ASN A 23 6.46 6.35 17.16
C ASN A 23 5.36 5.32 17.43
N GLU A 24 4.13 5.76 17.72
CA GLU A 24 2.96 4.89 17.89
C GLU A 24 2.72 4.04 16.62
N PHE A 25 2.77 4.68 15.45
CA PHE A 25 2.61 3.99 14.17
C PHE A 25 3.72 2.97 13.92
N GLU A 26 4.98 3.33 14.18
CA GLU A 26 6.12 2.43 13.99
C GLU A 26 6.06 1.21 14.92
N GLU A 27 5.69 1.41 16.19
CA GLU A 27 5.49 0.33 17.15
C GLU A 27 4.37 -0.62 16.69
N ALA A 28 3.23 -0.07 16.25
CA ALA A 28 2.13 -0.85 15.72
C ALA A 28 2.53 -1.64 14.47
N TYR A 29 3.19 -0.99 13.50
CA TYR A 29 3.68 -1.65 12.29
C TYR A 29 4.64 -2.79 12.63
N ASN A 30 5.63 -2.56 13.50
CA ASN A 30 6.60 -3.57 13.89
C ASN A 30 5.96 -4.76 14.63
N ARG A 31 4.86 -4.52 15.34
CA ARG A 31 4.07 -5.58 15.96
C ARG A 31 3.29 -6.39 14.92
N TYR A 32 2.51 -5.73 14.06
CA TYR A 32 1.57 -6.41 13.18
C TYR A 32 2.17 -6.99 11.91
N LYS A 33 3.32 -6.48 11.44
CA LYS A 33 3.96 -6.99 10.21
C LYS A 33 4.31 -8.48 10.25
N ASP A 34 4.57 -9.02 11.44
CA ASP A 34 4.90 -10.43 11.68
C ASP A 34 3.77 -11.18 12.42
N ASP A 35 2.63 -10.52 12.68
CA ASP A 35 1.46 -11.12 13.32
C ASP A 35 0.74 -12.04 12.32
N PRO A 36 0.57 -13.35 12.63
CA PRO A 36 0.00 -14.30 11.68
C PRO A 36 -1.44 -13.98 11.26
N GLU A 37 -2.25 -13.42 12.16
CA GLU A 37 -3.64 -13.07 11.84
C GLU A 37 -3.70 -11.87 10.92
N PHE A 38 -2.87 -10.85 11.18
CA PHE A 38 -2.75 -9.68 10.31
C PHE A 38 -2.30 -10.08 8.90
N VAL A 39 -1.26 -10.90 8.80
CA VAL A 39 -0.71 -11.36 7.52
C VAL A 39 -1.74 -12.19 6.76
N ALA A 40 -2.46 -13.10 7.44
CA ALA A 40 -3.50 -13.91 6.81
C ALA A 40 -4.69 -13.08 6.31
N GLU A 41 -5.13 -12.09 7.09
CA GLU A 41 -6.20 -11.17 6.69
C GLU A 41 -5.76 -10.30 5.50
N LEU A 42 -4.54 -9.75 5.54
CA LEU A 42 -4.01 -8.98 4.42
C LEU A 42 -3.84 -9.83 3.15
N ASP A 43 -3.35 -11.07 3.24
CA ASP A 43 -3.25 -11.99 2.10
C ASP A 43 -4.63 -12.29 1.50
N THR A 44 -5.63 -12.52 2.35
CA THR A 44 -7.02 -12.73 1.93
C THR A 44 -7.55 -11.52 1.17
N LEU A 45 -7.37 -10.31 1.71
CA LEU A 45 -7.75 -9.06 1.03
C LEU A 45 -7.00 -8.88 -0.31
N MET A 46 -5.71 -9.20 -0.35
CA MET A 46 -4.92 -9.12 -1.57
C MET A 46 -5.44 -10.07 -2.65
N ARG A 47 -5.73 -11.33 -2.30
CA ARG A 47 -6.21 -12.34 -3.23
C ARG A 47 -7.65 -12.09 -3.67
N GLU A 48 -8.55 -11.89 -2.72
CA GLU A 48 -9.99 -11.94 -2.94
C GLU A 48 -10.59 -10.58 -3.28
N TYR A 49 -9.98 -9.48 -2.79
CA TYR A 49 -10.46 -8.13 -3.07
C TYR A 49 -9.61 -7.40 -4.11
N ALA A 50 -8.28 -7.40 -3.98
CA ALA A 50 -7.41 -6.72 -4.93
C ALA A 50 -7.18 -7.48 -6.24
N GLY A 51 -7.42 -8.80 -6.27
CA GLY A 51 -7.22 -9.65 -7.45
C GLY A 51 -5.77 -10.11 -7.65
N ARG A 52 -5.02 -10.31 -6.56
CA ARG A 52 -3.62 -10.78 -6.62
C ARG A 52 -3.52 -12.31 -6.71
N PRO A 53 -2.42 -12.84 -7.30
CA PRO A 53 -1.30 -12.13 -7.92
C PRO A 53 -1.65 -11.54 -9.30
N SER A 54 -1.08 -10.38 -9.62
CA SER A 54 -1.19 -9.80 -10.97
C SER A 54 -0.43 -10.64 -12.01
N LEU A 55 -0.93 -10.65 -13.24
CA LEU A 55 -0.34 -11.40 -14.35
C LEU A 55 1.03 -10.85 -14.79
N LEU A 56 1.90 -11.71 -15.31
CA LEU A 56 3.11 -11.31 -16.04
C LEU A 56 2.90 -11.60 -17.52
N TYR A 57 2.57 -10.56 -18.29
CA TYR A 57 2.15 -10.68 -19.68
C TYR A 57 3.31 -10.50 -20.65
N TYR A 58 3.58 -11.48 -21.52
CA TYR A 58 4.54 -11.35 -22.60
C TYR A 58 3.97 -10.47 -23.73
N ALA A 59 4.56 -9.29 -23.93
CA ALA A 59 4.11 -8.33 -24.92
C ALA A 59 4.77 -8.63 -26.28
N GLU A 60 4.23 -9.62 -27.00
CA GLU A 60 4.81 -10.13 -28.25
C GLU A 60 4.97 -9.05 -29.33
N LYS A 61 3.94 -8.24 -29.59
CA LYS A 61 3.99 -7.18 -30.61
C LYS A 61 5.10 -6.17 -30.30
N MET A 62 5.12 -5.65 -29.07
CA MET A 62 6.15 -4.71 -28.62
C MET A 62 7.56 -5.31 -28.67
N THR A 63 7.69 -6.60 -28.33
CA THR A 63 8.97 -7.33 -28.46
C THR A 63 9.46 -7.36 -29.91
N LYS A 64 8.56 -7.63 -30.87
CA LYS A 64 8.88 -7.61 -32.30
C LYS A 64 9.21 -6.20 -32.78
N ASP A 65 8.42 -5.20 -32.39
CA ASP A 65 8.59 -3.81 -32.83
C ASP A 65 9.92 -3.20 -32.34
N LEU A 66 10.36 -3.54 -31.13
CA LEU A 66 11.64 -3.06 -30.57
C LEU A 66 12.87 -3.88 -31.04
N GLY A 67 12.66 -5.08 -31.59
CA GLY A 67 13.73 -5.90 -32.18
C GLY A 67 14.82 -6.39 -31.21
N GLY A 68 14.58 -6.35 -29.90
CA GLY A 68 15.59 -6.60 -28.87
C GLY A 68 15.19 -7.68 -27.86
N ALA A 69 15.36 -7.37 -26.58
CA ALA A 69 14.97 -8.27 -25.49
C ALA A 69 13.46 -8.54 -25.45
N LYS A 70 13.06 -9.66 -24.83
CA LYS A 70 11.65 -9.98 -24.56
C LYS A 70 11.04 -8.98 -23.59
N ILE A 71 9.91 -8.37 -23.96
CA ILE A 71 9.19 -7.45 -23.09
C ILE A 71 8.10 -8.19 -22.32
N TYR A 72 8.11 -8.04 -20.99
CA TYR A 72 7.06 -8.53 -20.10
C TYR A 72 6.46 -7.38 -19.30
N LEU A 73 5.13 -7.36 -19.19
CA LEU A 73 4.38 -6.38 -18.42
C LEU A 73 3.84 -7.02 -17.15
N LYS A 74 4.23 -6.49 -15.98
CA LYS A 74 3.62 -6.87 -14.69
C LYS A 74 2.31 -6.10 -14.54
N ARG A 75 1.19 -6.82 -14.69
CA ARG A 75 -0.15 -6.26 -14.91
C ARG A 75 -0.84 -5.73 -13.65
N GLU A 76 -0.18 -4.84 -12.90
CA GLU A 76 -0.76 -4.16 -11.74
C GLU A 76 -1.94 -3.23 -12.10
N ASP A 77 -2.10 -2.92 -13.39
CA ASP A 77 -3.27 -2.23 -13.94
C ASP A 77 -4.57 -3.03 -13.78
N LEU A 78 -4.47 -4.36 -13.60
CA LEU A 78 -5.62 -5.24 -13.41
C LEU A 78 -6.08 -5.34 -11.95
N ASN A 79 -5.35 -4.75 -11.01
CA ASN A 79 -5.80 -4.74 -9.62
C ASN A 79 -7.15 -4.01 -9.55
N HIS A 80 -7.98 -4.35 -8.56
CA HIS A 80 -9.11 -3.50 -8.22
C HIS A 80 -8.63 -2.05 -8.00
N THR A 81 -9.44 -1.06 -8.37
CA THR A 81 -9.06 0.38 -8.50
C THR A 81 -8.06 0.74 -9.62
N GLY A 82 -7.51 -0.24 -10.35
CA GLY A 82 -6.72 -0.04 -11.57
C GLY A 82 -5.26 0.37 -11.36
N SER A 83 -4.70 0.18 -10.16
CA SER A 83 -3.28 0.47 -9.91
C SER A 83 -2.66 -0.33 -8.77
N HIS A 84 -1.33 -0.25 -8.66
CA HIS A 84 -0.57 -0.83 -7.55
C HIS A 84 -0.81 -0.13 -6.20
N LYS A 85 -1.44 1.05 -6.17
CA LYS A 85 -1.65 1.83 -4.92
C LYS A 85 -2.57 1.11 -3.93
N LEU A 86 -3.51 0.31 -4.44
CA LEU A 86 -4.43 -0.48 -3.61
C LEU A 86 -3.69 -1.38 -2.62
N ASN A 87 -2.55 -1.96 -3.03
CA ASN A 87 -1.76 -2.84 -2.19
C ASN A 87 -1.34 -2.15 -0.88
N ASN A 88 -0.89 -0.90 -0.97
CA ASN A 88 -0.50 -0.11 0.19
C ASN A 88 -1.71 0.33 1.01
N CYS A 89 -2.78 0.79 0.37
CA CYS A 89 -3.99 1.24 1.06
C CYS A 89 -4.63 0.11 1.89
N LEU A 90 -4.65 -1.13 1.37
CA LEU A 90 -5.12 -2.32 2.11
C LEU A 90 -4.31 -2.53 3.38
N GLY A 91 -2.98 -2.55 3.28
CA GLY A 91 -2.11 -2.75 4.45
C GLY A 91 -2.26 -1.64 5.49
N GLN A 92 -2.24 -0.38 5.06
CA GLN A 92 -2.30 0.77 5.98
C GLN A 92 -3.67 0.93 6.64
N CYS A 93 -4.77 0.77 5.90
CA CYS A 93 -6.11 0.88 6.52
C CYS A 93 -6.40 -0.32 7.43
N LEU A 94 -5.91 -1.52 7.09
CA LEU A 94 -6.01 -2.66 7.99
C LEU A 94 -5.22 -2.42 9.28
N LEU A 95 -4.01 -1.85 9.17
CA LEU A 95 -3.22 -1.45 10.33
C LEU A 95 -3.95 -0.39 11.16
N ALA A 96 -4.51 0.64 10.53
CA ALA A 96 -5.29 1.67 11.22
C ALA A 96 -6.46 1.06 12.01
N LYS A 97 -7.19 0.11 11.40
CA LYS A 97 -8.26 -0.64 12.08
C LYS A 97 -7.71 -1.45 13.27
N ARG A 98 -6.57 -2.13 13.12
CA ARG A 98 -5.92 -2.91 14.21
C ARG A 98 -5.40 -2.01 15.34
N MET A 99 -5.02 -0.77 15.03
CA MET A 99 -4.69 0.28 15.99
C MET A 99 -5.93 0.90 16.67
N GLY A 100 -7.14 0.46 16.32
CA GLY A 100 -8.40 0.99 16.87
C GLY A 100 -8.78 2.38 16.35
N LYS A 101 -8.17 2.84 15.24
CA LYS A 101 -8.55 4.10 14.60
C LYS A 101 -9.87 3.92 13.86
N THR A 102 -10.74 4.92 13.93
CA THR A 102 -12.05 4.94 13.26
C THR A 102 -12.07 5.80 12.00
N ARG A 103 -11.04 6.61 11.78
CA ARG A 103 -10.93 7.58 10.68
C ARG A 103 -9.54 7.54 10.06
N VAL A 104 -9.49 7.63 8.73
CA VAL A 104 -8.25 7.77 7.94
C VAL A 104 -8.30 9.05 7.10
N ILE A 105 -7.14 9.68 6.95
CA ILE A 105 -6.92 10.82 6.06
C ILE A 105 -5.82 10.50 5.05
N ALA A 106 -5.93 10.99 3.82
CA ALA A 106 -4.86 10.86 2.84
C ALA A 106 -4.96 11.94 1.76
N GLU A 107 -3.86 12.62 1.45
CA GLU A 107 -3.83 13.58 0.36
C GLU A 107 -3.85 12.89 -1.02
N THR A 108 -4.27 13.62 -2.05
CA THR A 108 -4.11 13.13 -3.42
C THR A 108 -3.86 14.23 -4.43
N GLY A 109 -2.98 13.96 -5.40
CA GLY A 109 -2.78 14.82 -6.56
C GLY A 109 -3.81 14.52 -7.65
N ALA A 110 -3.45 13.65 -8.60
CA ALA A 110 -4.34 13.26 -9.70
C ALA A 110 -5.54 12.39 -9.29
N GLY A 111 -5.64 11.94 -8.04
CA GLY A 111 -6.82 11.26 -7.50
C GLY A 111 -6.69 9.75 -7.27
N GLN A 112 -5.77 9.04 -7.93
CA GLN A 112 -5.71 7.57 -7.81
C GLN A 112 -5.43 7.07 -6.38
N HIS A 113 -4.59 7.79 -5.60
CA HIS A 113 -4.34 7.41 -4.21
C HIS A 113 -5.59 7.63 -3.35
N GLY A 114 -6.25 8.78 -3.51
CA GLY A 114 -7.48 9.10 -2.80
C GLY A 114 -8.59 8.08 -3.05
N VAL A 115 -8.78 7.69 -4.32
CA VAL A 115 -9.74 6.63 -4.68
C VAL A 115 -9.38 5.31 -4.00
N ALA A 116 -8.12 4.88 -4.04
CA ALA A 116 -7.71 3.63 -3.40
C ALA A 116 -7.91 3.66 -1.87
N THR A 117 -7.57 4.77 -1.20
CA THR A 117 -7.79 4.93 0.24
C THR A 117 -9.28 4.93 0.58
N ALA A 118 -10.11 5.68 -0.16
CA ALA A 118 -11.55 5.71 0.04
C ALA A 118 -12.21 4.34 -0.19
N THR A 119 -11.79 3.59 -1.21
CA THR A 119 -12.26 2.22 -1.49
C THR A 119 -11.99 1.30 -0.30
N VAL A 120 -10.78 1.32 0.26
CA VAL A 120 -10.43 0.45 1.39
C VAL A 120 -11.09 0.90 2.68
N ALA A 121 -11.20 2.21 2.93
CA ALA A 121 -11.90 2.73 4.08
C ALA A 121 -13.37 2.29 4.09
N ALA A 122 -14.04 2.37 2.94
CA ALA A 122 -15.41 1.86 2.77
C ALA A 122 -15.50 0.34 3.03
N LEU A 123 -14.54 -0.44 2.52
CA LEU A 123 -14.48 -1.90 2.76
C LEU A 123 -14.34 -2.24 4.26
N LEU A 124 -13.54 -1.47 4.99
CA LEU A 124 -13.19 -1.76 6.39
C LEU A 124 -14.07 -1.04 7.42
N GLY A 125 -15.02 -0.22 6.98
CA GLY A 125 -15.91 0.55 7.84
C GLY A 125 -15.22 1.71 8.56
N LEU A 126 -14.28 2.37 7.90
CA LEU A 126 -13.55 3.53 8.41
C LEU A 126 -14.11 4.82 7.81
N GLU A 127 -14.22 5.88 8.61
CA GLU A 127 -14.44 7.23 8.10
C GLU A 127 -13.23 7.66 7.25
N CYS A 128 -13.49 8.33 6.13
CA CYS A 128 -12.44 8.70 5.17
C CYS A 128 -12.58 10.15 4.73
N GLU A 129 -11.46 10.88 4.76
CA GLU A 129 -11.33 12.21 4.18
C GLU A 129 -10.05 12.25 3.34
N ILE A 130 -10.19 12.74 2.09
CA ILE A 130 -9.10 12.81 1.11
C ILE A 130 -8.71 14.28 0.90
#